data_AF-A0A4V1QZQ3-F1
#
_entry.id   AF-A0A4V1QZQ3-F1
#
_cell.length_a   1.000
_cell.length_b   1.000
_cell.length_c   1.000
_cell.angle_alpha   90.00
_cell.angle_beta   90.00
_cell.angle_gamma   90.00
#
_symmetry.space_group_name_H-M   'P 1'
#
loop_
_entity.id
_entity.type
_entity.pdbx_description
1 polymer ?
#
loop_
_entity_poly.entity_id
_entity_poly.type
_entity_poly.pdbx_seq_one_letter_code
_entity_poly.pdbx_strand_id
1 'polypeptide(L)'
;MNIYGNLKKSNEILENALLEQTDDHIDPLTILEGFQSSWKYIEKFLKNAHPEWAKQWGLRLTDIDHNELAFSRDMIKDAKQRIEKLKKERKVKNYFALYISLVGSLFTFNKSYEESCDICQSELRYYTDSIANRVLKRCSLCGTLYHGDTGVRIGLNEEISLRPSTKSDLIKEGIIDN
;
A
#
# COMPACT_ATOMS: atom_id res chain seq x y z
N MET A 1 4.67 -28.64 6.92
CA MET A 1 4.90 -27.52 5.97
C MET A 1 5.50 -26.34 6.74
N ASN A 2 6.76 -25.98 6.48
CA ASN A 2 7.52 -25.00 7.27
C ASN A 2 7.14 -23.54 6.88
N ILE A 3 6.91 -22.68 7.87
CA ILE A 3 6.62 -21.25 7.67
C ILE A 3 7.75 -20.54 6.92
N TYR A 4 9.01 -20.78 7.29
CA TYR A 4 10.16 -20.10 6.68
C TYR A 4 10.30 -20.37 5.18
N GLY A 5 9.94 -21.60 4.74
CA GLY A 5 9.90 -21.93 3.31
C GLY A 5 8.81 -21.18 2.54
N ASN A 6 7.67 -20.90 3.19
CA ASN A 6 6.60 -20.09 2.60
C ASN A 6 6.96 -18.61 2.54
N LEU A 7 7.59 -18.08 3.60
CA LEU A 7 8.08 -16.69 3.62
C LEU A 7 9.12 -16.48 2.52
N LYS A 8 10.08 -17.41 2.37
CA LYS A 8 11.09 -17.33 1.30
C LYS A 8 10.45 -17.27 -0.09
N LYS A 9 9.49 -18.16 -0.39
CA LYS A 9 8.78 -18.16 -1.69
C LYS A 9 7.98 -16.88 -1.92
N SER A 10 7.29 -16.40 -0.87
CA SER A 10 6.55 -15.12 -0.89
C SER A 10 7.46 -13.95 -1.24
N ASN A 11 8.69 -13.93 -0.68
CA ASN A 11 9.69 -12.90 -0.98
C ASN A 11 10.18 -12.98 -2.42
N GLU A 12 10.54 -14.17 -2.90
CA GLU A 12 11.03 -14.37 -4.27
C GLU A 12 10.01 -13.90 -5.31
N ILE A 13 8.73 -14.18 -5.09
CA ILE A 13 7.63 -13.73 -5.96
C ILE A 13 7.53 -12.21 -5.99
N LEU A 14 7.51 -11.57 -4.81
CA LEU A 14 7.39 -10.12 -4.73
C LEU A 14 8.63 -9.41 -5.28
N GLU A 15 9.81 -9.96 -5.02
CA GLU A 15 11.08 -9.43 -5.51
C GLU A 15 11.10 -9.42 -7.04
N ASN A 16 10.74 -10.54 -7.68
CA ASN A 16 10.68 -10.62 -9.13
C ASN A 16 9.69 -9.60 -9.72
N ALA A 17 8.48 -9.54 -9.17
CA ALA A 17 7.46 -8.61 -9.63
C ALA A 17 7.91 -7.13 -9.51
N LEU A 18 8.67 -6.78 -8.47
CA LEU A 18 9.22 -5.43 -8.31
C LEU A 18 10.47 -5.18 -9.16
N LEU A 19 11.34 -6.17 -9.36
CA LEU A 19 12.55 -6.03 -10.18
C LEU A 19 12.24 -5.79 -11.66
N GLU A 20 11.12 -6.32 -12.15
CA GLU A 20 10.60 -6.10 -13.50
C GLU A 20 10.16 -4.63 -13.73
N GLN A 21 9.91 -3.88 -12.65
CA GLN A 21 9.51 -2.48 -12.73
C GLN A 21 10.72 -1.58 -12.97
N THR A 22 10.60 -0.68 -13.95
CA THR A 22 11.64 0.28 -14.32
C THR A 22 11.18 1.70 -14.02
N ASP A 23 12.12 2.66 -14.02
CA ASP A 23 11.76 4.06 -13.81
C ASP A 23 10.86 4.60 -14.95
N ASP A 24 11.03 4.09 -16.17
CA ASP A 24 10.26 4.53 -17.34
C ASP A 24 8.95 3.77 -17.54
N HIS A 25 8.81 2.60 -16.92
CA HIS A 25 7.61 1.78 -17.04
C HIS A 25 7.33 1.02 -15.75
N ILE A 26 6.17 1.31 -15.17
CA ILE A 26 5.56 0.57 -14.07
C ILE A 26 4.33 -0.13 -14.64
N ASP A 27 4.27 -1.46 -14.48
CA ASP A 27 3.14 -2.30 -14.84
C ASP A 27 2.32 -2.68 -13.59
N PRO A 28 1.15 -2.05 -13.38
CA PRO A 28 0.25 -2.38 -12.29
C PRO A 28 -0.20 -3.84 -12.25
N LEU A 29 -0.35 -4.49 -13.41
CA LEU A 29 -0.83 -5.87 -13.49
C LEU A 29 0.21 -6.82 -12.90
N THR A 30 1.47 -6.71 -13.35
CA THR A 30 2.58 -7.51 -12.82
C THR A 30 2.74 -7.35 -11.31
N ILE A 31 2.61 -6.12 -10.77
CA ILE A 31 2.65 -5.88 -9.32
C ILE A 31 1.49 -6.61 -8.63
N LEU A 32 0.26 -6.43 -9.12
CA LEU A 32 -0.93 -7.06 -8.53
C LEU A 32 -0.84 -8.59 -8.53
N GLU A 33 -0.44 -9.19 -9.65
CA GLU A 33 -0.26 -10.64 -9.79
C GLU A 33 0.84 -11.19 -8.88
N GLY A 34 1.92 -10.42 -8.70
CA GLY A 34 2.97 -10.71 -7.72
C GLY A 34 2.43 -10.79 -6.30
N PHE A 35 1.61 -9.82 -5.88
CA PHE A 35 0.97 -9.84 -4.56
C PHE A 35 -0.07 -10.95 -4.41
N GLN A 36 -0.90 -11.21 -5.42
CA GLN A 36 -1.84 -12.32 -5.44
C GLN A 36 -1.13 -13.67 -5.30
N SER A 37 -0.01 -13.85 -6.00
CA SER A 37 0.78 -15.07 -5.95
C SER A 37 1.52 -15.23 -4.62
N SER A 38 2.09 -14.14 -4.10
CA SER A 38 2.76 -14.10 -2.80
C SER A 38 1.79 -14.41 -1.65
N TRP A 39 0.58 -13.86 -1.71
CA TRP A 39 -0.47 -14.06 -0.71
C TRP A 39 -0.79 -15.53 -0.48
N LYS A 40 -0.86 -16.35 -1.54
CA LYS A 40 -1.14 -17.80 -1.45
C LYS A 40 -0.19 -18.55 -0.52
N TYR A 41 1.04 -18.08 -0.34
CA TYR A 41 2.02 -18.73 0.53
C TYR A 41 1.90 -18.31 2.00
N ILE A 42 1.47 -17.08 2.26
CA ILE A 42 1.51 -16.50 3.61
C ILE A 42 0.14 -16.32 4.26
N GLU A 43 -0.94 -16.34 3.47
CA GLU A 43 -2.31 -16.05 3.90
C GLU A 43 -2.67 -16.79 5.19
N LYS A 44 -2.48 -18.12 5.22
CA LYS A 44 -2.85 -18.94 6.38
C LYS A 44 -2.15 -18.53 7.67
N PHE A 45 -0.90 -18.06 7.58
CA PHE A 45 -0.12 -17.63 8.73
C PHE A 45 -0.49 -16.20 9.13
N LEU A 46 -0.75 -15.35 8.15
CA LEU A 46 -1.13 -13.96 8.37
C LEU A 46 -2.55 -13.85 8.94
N LYS A 47 -3.49 -14.73 8.54
CA LYS A 47 -4.81 -14.90 9.17
C LYS A 47 -4.72 -15.24 10.66
N ASN A 48 -3.71 -15.99 11.08
CA ASN A 48 -3.50 -16.31 12.50
C ASN A 48 -2.88 -15.15 13.28
N ALA A 49 -1.98 -14.37 12.66
CA ALA A 49 -1.28 -13.28 13.33
C ALA A 49 -2.07 -11.96 13.33
N HIS A 50 -2.82 -11.69 12.25
CA HIS A 50 -3.53 -10.44 11.97
C HIS A 50 -4.87 -10.74 11.26
N PRO A 51 -5.83 -11.40 11.94
CA PRO A 51 -7.05 -11.93 11.32
C PRO A 51 -7.90 -10.88 10.60
N GLU A 52 -8.20 -9.75 11.26
CA GLU A 52 -9.04 -8.70 10.67
C GLU A 52 -8.40 -8.06 9.44
N TRP A 53 -7.10 -7.74 9.53
CA TRP A 53 -6.37 -7.20 8.39
C TRP A 53 -6.31 -8.21 7.24
N ALA A 54 -6.03 -9.49 7.54
CA ALA A 54 -5.95 -10.55 6.53
C ALA A 54 -7.29 -10.76 5.80
N LYS A 55 -8.40 -10.67 6.54
CA LYS A 55 -9.75 -10.76 5.97
C LYS A 55 -10.03 -9.60 5.02
N GLN A 56 -9.78 -8.36 5.46
CA GLN A 56 -9.99 -7.17 4.64
C GLN A 56 -9.09 -7.18 3.40
N TRP A 57 -7.81 -7.50 3.56
CA TRP A 57 -6.87 -7.59 2.44
C TRP A 57 -7.25 -8.69 1.46
N GLY A 58 -7.61 -9.88 1.95
CA GLY A 58 -8.00 -11.01 1.10
C GLY A 58 -9.22 -10.70 0.22
N LEU A 59 -10.23 -10.03 0.78
CA LEU A 59 -11.40 -9.55 0.02
C LEU A 59 -11.00 -8.49 -1.02
N ARG A 60 -10.17 -7.53 -0.61
CA ARG A 60 -9.72 -6.46 -1.52
C ARG A 60 -8.90 -7.02 -2.67
N LEU A 61 -8.02 -7.97 -2.41
CA LEU A 61 -7.05 -8.48 -3.39
C LEU A 61 -7.69 -9.16 -4.61
N THR A 62 -8.93 -9.66 -4.48
CA THR A 62 -9.69 -10.25 -5.60
C THR A 62 -10.42 -9.21 -6.45
N ASP A 63 -10.64 -8.01 -5.91
CA ASP A 63 -11.56 -7.02 -6.48
C ASP A 63 -10.81 -5.78 -7.01
N ILE A 64 -9.48 -5.74 -6.90
CA ILE A 64 -8.66 -4.66 -7.42
C ILE A 64 -8.63 -4.73 -8.96
N ASP A 65 -9.08 -3.66 -9.61
CA ASP A 65 -8.76 -3.37 -11.00
C ASP A 65 -7.34 -2.79 -11.09
N HIS A 66 -6.47 -3.45 -11.84
CA HIS A 66 -5.08 -3.02 -12.02
C HIS A 66 -4.98 -1.67 -12.75
N ASN A 67 -5.95 -1.30 -13.59
CA ASN A 67 -5.96 -0.01 -14.30
C ASN A 67 -6.24 1.17 -13.37
N GLU A 68 -6.87 0.89 -12.24
CA GLU A 68 -7.21 1.88 -11.21
C GLU A 68 -6.13 1.98 -10.11
N LEU A 69 -5.02 1.24 -10.24
CA LEU A 69 -3.86 1.40 -9.35
C LEU A 69 -2.96 2.54 -9.85
N ALA A 70 -2.62 3.45 -8.94
CA ALA A 70 -1.65 4.51 -9.18
C ALA A 70 -0.36 4.22 -8.42
N PHE A 71 0.77 4.30 -9.11
CA PHE A 71 2.11 4.13 -8.54
C PHE A 71 3.00 5.30 -8.96
N SER A 72 3.76 5.84 -8.01
CA SER A 72 4.88 6.73 -8.33
C SER A 72 6.19 5.93 -8.41
N ARG A 73 7.20 6.51 -9.07
CA ARG A 73 8.56 5.94 -9.11
C ARG A 73 9.13 5.73 -7.70
N ASP A 74 8.89 6.70 -6.81
CA ASP A 74 9.37 6.63 -5.44
C ASP A 74 8.69 5.53 -4.62
N MET A 75 7.40 5.25 -4.86
CA MET A 75 6.71 4.11 -4.24
C MET A 75 7.37 2.78 -4.63
N ILE A 76 7.72 2.60 -5.90
CA ILE A 76 8.39 1.38 -6.38
C ILE A 76 9.80 1.27 -5.77
N LYS A 77 10.54 2.37 -5.73
CA LYS A 77 11.88 2.41 -5.13
C LYS A 77 11.86 2.08 -3.64
N ASP A 78 10.93 2.67 -2.88
CA ASP A 78 10.74 2.36 -1.46
C ASP A 78 10.33 0.89 -1.26
N ALA A 79 9.42 0.38 -2.10
CA ALA A 79 9.00 -1.01 -2.05
C ALA A 79 10.16 -1.99 -2.27
N LYS A 80 11.04 -1.74 -3.26
CA LYS A 80 12.26 -2.53 -3.50
C LYS A 80 13.15 -2.56 -2.24
N GLN A 81 13.33 -1.42 -1.57
CA GLN A 81 14.10 -1.36 -0.32
C GLN A 81 13.42 -2.10 0.84
N ARG A 82 12.09 -2.06 0.93
CA ARG A 82 11.32 -2.79 1.96
C ARG A 82 11.40 -4.30 1.76
N ILE A 83 11.39 -4.79 0.52
CA ILE A 83 11.59 -6.23 0.24
C ILE A 83 12.94 -6.70 0.77
N GLU A 84 14.01 -5.91 0.58
CA GLU A 84 15.33 -6.26 1.11
C GLU A 84 15.36 -6.37 2.64
N LYS A 85 14.61 -5.52 3.34
CA LYS A 85 14.43 -5.63 4.81
C LYS A 85 13.63 -6.88 5.17
N LEU A 86 12.57 -7.15 4.42
CA LEU A 86 11.66 -8.27 4.64
C LEU A 86 12.34 -9.63 4.41
N LYS A 87 13.27 -9.73 3.45
CA LYS A 87 14.14 -10.90 3.22
C LYS A 87 15.10 -11.20 4.37
N LYS A 88 15.52 -10.19 5.12
CA LYS A 88 16.47 -10.30 6.24
C LYS A 88 15.78 -10.57 7.58
N GLU A 89 14.47 -10.35 7.68
CA GLU A 89 13.71 -10.53 8.92
C GLU A 89 13.51 -12.02 9.24
N ARG A 90 13.88 -12.41 10.46
CA ARG A 90 13.81 -13.79 10.95
C ARG A 90 12.65 -14.00 11.92
N LYS A 91 12.16 -12.93 12.54
CA LYS A 91 11.03 -12.95 13.45
C LYS A 91 9.74 -12.87 12.64
N VAL A 92 8.98 -13.96 12.63
CA VAL A 92 7.71 -14.10 11.89
C VAL A 92 6.74 -12.95 12.15
N LYS A 93 6.59 -12.51 13.41
CA LYS A 93 5.68 -11.40 13.76
C LYS A 93 6.10 -10.08 13.10
N ASN A 94 7.39 -9.77 13.14
CA ASN A 94 7.93 -8.57 12.51
C ASN A 94 7.84 -8.66 10.99
N TYR A 95 8.08 -9.85 10.42
CA TYR A 95 7.93 -10.09 8.99
C TYR A 95 6.52 -9.71 8.53
N PHE A 96 5.47 -10.15 9.24
CA PHE A 96 4.10 -9.80 8.84
C PHE A 96 3.79 -8.31 9.01
N ALA A 97 4.34 -7.65 10.03
CA ALA A 97 4.22 -6.20 10.14
C ALA A 97 4.89 -5.48 8.95
N LEU A 98 6.07 -5.94 8.51
CA LEU A 98 6.76 -5.40 7.33
C LEU A 98 5.98 -5.67 6.04
N TYR A 99 5.41 -6.88 5.90
CA TYR A 99 4.59 -7.24 4.74
C TYR A 99 3.34 -6.35 4.65
N ILE A 100 2.63 -6.17 5.77
CA ILE A 100 1.45 -5.29 5.85
C ILE A 100 1.84 -3.85 5.50
N SER A 101 2.98 -3.39 6.00
CA SER A 101 3.50 -2.07 5.67
C SER A 101 3.81 -1.90 4.19
N LEU A 102 4.39 -2.92 3.55
CA LEU A 102 4.70 -2.93 2.12
C LEU A 102 3.43 -2.91 1.26
N VAL A 103 2.42 -3.70 1.63
CA VAL A 103 1.10 -3.64 0.99
C VAL A 103 0.50 -2.25 1.12
N GLY A 104 0.56 -1.66 2.32
CA GLY A 104 0.02 -0.33 2.57
C GLY A 104 0.69 0.77 1.74
N SER A 105 2.01 0.69 1.53
CA SER A 105 2.77 1.68 0.75
C SER A 105 2.61 1.54 -0.76
N LEU A 106 2.22 0.36 -1.26
CA LEU A 106 2.00 0.13 -2.69
C LEU A 106 0.52 0.26 -3.10
N PHE A 107 -0.40 -0.28 -2.31
CA PHE A 107 -1.83 -0.28 -2.64
C PHE A 107 -2.59 0.92 -2.07
N THR A 108 -1.88 1.94 -1.63
CA THR A 108 -2.45 3.25 -1.32
C THR A 108 -1.48 4.30 -1.84
N PHE A 109 -1.93 5.08 -2.82
CA PHE A 109 -1.09 6.10 -3.44
C PHE A 109 -0.54 7.07 -2.40
N ASN A 110 0.72 7.47 -2.60
CA ASN A 110 1.40 8.47 -1.79
C ASN A 110 2.44 9.19 -2.66
N LYS A 111 2.69 10.45 -2.31
CA LYS A 111 3.80 11.24 -2.86
C LYS A 111 4.95 11.22 -1.87
N SER A 112 5.54 10.03 -1.71
CA SER A 112 6.70 9.84 -0.84
C SER A 112 7.76 10.93 -1.09
N TYR A 113 8.28 11.53 -0.03
CA TYR A 113 9.29 12.60 -0.04
C TYR A 113 8.84 13.99 -0.53
N GLU A 114 7.73 14.10 -1.27
CA GLU A 114 7.14 15.39 -1.62
C GLU A 114 6.24 15.92 -0.49
N GLU A 115 5.59 15.00 0.24
CA GLU A 115 4.62 15.34 1.27
C GLU A 115 4.85 14.56 2.56
N SER A 116 4.74 15.25 3.70
CA SER A 116 4.82 14.65 5.03
C SER A 116 3.76 15.23 5.96
N CYS A 117 3.41 14.46 6.99
CA CYS A 117 2.54 14.91 8.06
C CYS A 117 3.21 16.03 8.86
N ASP A 118 2.55 17.18 9.03
CA ASP A 118 3.08 18.33 9.78
C ASP A 118 3.30 18.00 11.27
N ILE A 119 2.58 17.02 11.81
CA ILE A 119 2.66 16.60 13.22
C ILE A 119 3.83 15.64 13.49
N CYS A 120 3.91 14.55 12.73
CA CYS A 120 4.83 13.43 13.02
C CYS A 120 5.83 13.12 11.91
N GLN A 121 5.82 13.91 10.82
CA GLN A 121 6.70 13.77 9.66
C GLN A 121 6.62 12.41 8.93
N SER A 122 5.58 11.60 9.24
CA SER A 122 5.30 10.34 8.54
C SER A 122 4.61 10.59 7.19
N GLU A 123 4.65 9.58 6.32
CA GLU A 123 4.03 9.53 5.00
C GLU A 123 2.53 9.85 5.04
N LEU A 124 2.08 10.65 4.08
CA LEU A 124 0.67 10.88 3.79
C LEU A 124 0.21 9.96 2.66
N ARG A 125 -0.93 9.30 2.87
CA ARG A 125 -1.54 8.38 1.90
C ARG A 125 -2.90 8.89 1.46
N TYR A 126 -3.20 8.71 0.18
CA TYR A 126 -4.42 9.23 -0.43
C TYR A 126 -5.59 8.25 -0.33
N TYR A 127 -6.70 8.75 0.17
CA TYR A 127 -7.95 8.03 0.36
C TYR A 127 -9.11 8.86 -0.18
N THR A 128 -10.13 8.20 -0.71
CA THR A 128 -11.39 8.83 -1.09
C THR A 128 -12.39 8.63 0.04
N ASP A 129 -12.95 9.73 0.55
CA ASP A 129 -14.12 9.65 1.42
C ASP A 129 -15.33 9.24 0.57
N SER A 130 -15.87 8.07 0.88
CA SER A 130 -16.98 7.47 0.14
C SER A 130 -18.29 8.23 0.32
N ILE A 131 -18.41 9.05 1.38
CA ILE A 131 -19.61 9.86 1.65
C ILE A 131 -19.54 11.18 0.89
N ALA A 132 -18.47 11.96 1.08
CA ALA A 132 -18.29 13.25 0.40
C ALA A 132 -17.85 13.12 -1.06
N ASN A 133 -17.39 11.94 -1.48
CA ASN A 133 -16.79 11.67 -2.79
C ASN A 133 -15.63 12.62 -3.13
N ARG A 134 -14.73 12.80 -2.16
CA ARG A 134 -13.56 13.70 -2.24
C ARG A 134 -12.29 12.98 -1.82
N VAL A 135 -11.17 13.35 -2.42
CA VAL A 135 -9.86 12.81 -2.04
C VAL A 135 -9.31 13.56 -0.82
N LEU A 136 -8.85 12.79 0.15
CA LEU A 136 -8.22 13.20 1.40
C LEU A 136 -6.85 12.54 1.51
N LYS A 137 -5.95 13.15 2.28
CA LYS A 137 -4.70 12.52 2.71
C LYS A 137 -4.81 12.13 4.17
N ARG A 138 -4.35 10.93 4.51
CA ARG A 138 -4.27 10.45 5.89
C ARG A 138 -2.83 10.11 6.23
N CYS A 139 -2.36 10.62 7.36
CA CYS A 139 -1.07 10.21 7.89
C CYS A 139 -1.09 8.72 8.27
N SER A 140 -0.09 7.98 7.77
CA SER A 140 0.06 6.55 8.03
C SER A 140 0.36 6.20 9.49
N LEU A 141 0.84 7.16 10.29
CA LEU A 141 1.22 6.96 11.69
C LEU A 141 0.21 7.55 12.68
N CYS A 142 -0.04 8.87 12.64
CA CYS A 142 -0.92 9.52 13.60
C CYS A 142 -2.39 9.63 13.15
N GLY A 143 -2.69 9.25 11.91
CA GLY A 143 -4.06 9.22 11.39
C GLY A 143 -4.67 10.59 11.06
N THR A 144 -3.96 11.71 11.27
CA THR A 144 -4.41 13.06 10.91
C THR A 144 -4.76 13.16 9.44
N LEU A 145 -5.86 13.86 9.16
CA LEU A 145 -6.42 14.06 7.84
C LEU A 145 -6.14 15.45 7.26
N TYR A 146 -6.03 15.49 5.95
CA TYR A 146 -5.79 16.69 5.15
C TYR A 146 -6.64 16.62 3.88
N HIS A 147 -6.96 17.76 3.31
CA HIS A 147 -7.53 17.84 1.97
C HIS A 147 -6.52 17.33 0.92
N GLY A 148 -6.98 16.52 -0.04
CA GLY A 148 -6.14 15.90 -1.07
C GLY A 148 -5.48 16.89 -2.02
N ASP A 149 -6.20 17.94 -2.40
CA ASP A 149 -5.80 18.98 -3.36
C ASP A 149 -4.98 20.09 -2.70
N THR A 150 -5.46 20.64 -1.59
CA THR A 150 -4.89 21.83 -0.94
C THR A 150 -3.87 21.49 0.14
N GLY A 151 -3.87 20.26 0.66
CA GLY A 151 -3.04 19.88 1.80
C GLY A 151 -3.45 20.52 3.13
N VAL A 152 -4.57 21.25 3.18
CA VAL A 152 -5.05 21.89 4.41
C VAL A 152 -5.46 20.84 5.43
N ARG A 153 -4.97 20.97 6.66
CA ARG A 153 -5.24 20.04 7.76
C ARG A 153 -6.69 20.12 8.21
N ILE A 154 -7.34 18.95 8.28
CA ILE A 154 -8.71 18.77 8.78
C ILE A 154 -8.67 18.37 10.27
N GLY A 155 -7.69 17.53 10.66
CA GLY A 155 -7.56 17.02 12.03
C GLY A 155 -7.90 15.52 12.12
N LEU A 156 -8.41 15.09 13.28
CA LEU A 156 -8.98 13.75 13.46
C LEU A 156 -10.50 13.89 13.30
N ASN A 157 -11.10 13.13 12.38
CA ASN A 157 -12.55 13.13 12.18
C ASN A 157 -13.06 11.68 12.22
N GLU A 158 -14.03 11.42 13.10
CA GLU A 158 -14.56 10.09 13.39
C GLU A 158 -15.68 9.67 12.42
N GLU A 159 -16.27 10.61 11.67
CA GLU A 159 -17.38 10.35 10.75
C GLU A 159 -16.95 10.32 9.27
N ILE A 160 -15.88 9.59 8.94
CA ILE A 160 -15.38 9.49 7.55
C ILE A 160 -15.23 8.03 7.14
N SER A 161 -15.75 7.70 5.95
CA SER A 161 -15.65 6.36 5.35
C SER A 161 -14.60 6.33 4.26
N LEU A 162 -13.36 6.03 4.63
CA LEU A 162 -12.21 6.06 3.73
C LEU A 162 -12.02 4.73 2.98
N ARG A 163 -11.90 4.83 1.66
CA ARG A 163 -11.27 3.79 0.82
C ARG A 163 -10.00 4.35 0.17
N PRO A 164 -9.00 3.52 -0.16
CA PRO A 164 -7.87 3.97 -0.98
C PRO A 164 -8.36 4.63 -2.27
N SER A 165 -7.76 5.75 -2.63
CA SER A 165 -8.10 6.45 -3.87
C SER A 165 -7.67 5.63 -5.08
N THR A 166 -8.51 5.62 -6.12
CA THR A 166 -8.16 5.02 -7.39
C THR A 166 -7.41 6.00 -8.29
N LYS A 167 -6.78 5.51 -9.37
CA LYS A 167 -6.16 6.37 -10.40
C LYS A 167 -7.15 7.42 -10.90
N SER A 168 -8.38 7.03 -11.20
CA SER A 168 -9.43 7.96 -11.67
C SER A 168 -9.79 9.03 -10.63
N ASP A 169 -9.88 8.68 -9.34
CA ASP A 169 -10.12 9.67 -8.27
C ASP A 169 -9.00 10.73 -8.23
N LEU A 170 -7.75 10.27 -8.33
CA LEU A 170 -6.58 11.13 -8.23
C LEU A 170 -6.47 12.08 -9.44
N ILE A 171 -6.78 11.61 -10.64
CA ILE A 171 -6.82 12.43 -11.86
C ILE A 171 -7.93 13.48 -11.77
N LYS A 172 -9.13 13.08 -11.34
CA LYS A 172 -10.29 13.96 -11.22
C LYS A 172 -10.01 15.17 -10.32
N GLU A 173 -9.25 14.97 -9.25
CA GLU A 173 -8.88 16.01 -8.28
C GLU A 173 -7.55 16.73 -8.64
N GLY A 174 -6.96 16.43 -9.80
CA GLY A 174 -5.71 17.06 -10.27
C GLY A 174 -4.49 16.72 -9.43
N ILE A 175 -4.49 15.59 -8.72
CA ILE A 175 -3.39 15.15 -7.85
C ILE A 175 -2.27 14.50 -8.67
N ILE A 176 -2.63 13.77 -9.71
CA ILE A 176 -1.72 13.16 -10.68
C ILE A 176 -2.18 13.49 -12.11
N ASP A 177 -1.24 13.47 -13.05
CA ASP A 177 -1.51 13.61 -14.47
C ASP A 177 -2.03 12.29 -15.07
N ASN A 178 -2.64 12.38 -16.26
CA ASN A 178 -3.22 11.23 -16.97
C ASN A 178 -2.16 10.32 -17.62
#